data_AF-W4V4M2-F1
#
_entry.id   AF-W4V4M2-F1
#
_cell.length_a   1.000
_cell.length_b   1.000
_cell.length_c   1.000
_cell.angle_alpha   90.00
_cell.angle_beta   90.00
_cell.angle_gamma   90.00
#
_symmetry.space_group_name_H-M   'P 1'
#
loop_
_entity.id
_entity.type
_entity.pdbx_description
1 polymer ?
#
loop_
_entity_poly.entity_id
_entity_poly.type
_entity_poly.pdbx_seq_one_letter_code
_entity_poly.pdbx_strand_id
1 'polypeptide(L)'
;MFMKTEENPIEADVVIIDEMSMVDIILMYHLLKAIACGTRLILVGDVDQLPSVGPGNVLMDIIKSEMIKTVKLSEIFRQAGESMIVVNAHRINRGEFPVLNDREKDFFFVTRNSQIDILKTVVDLCIRRIPDTYGYDPMKQMQVLTPMRKGTAGVANLNIELQKVLNPEDRKKNQKVFRNYVFREGDRVMQIKNNYNLKWEKINDPTRRDGCVQR
;
A
#
# COMPACT_ATOMS: atom_id res chain seq x y z
N MET A 1 -3.03 18.74 7.88
CA MET A 1 -2.71 20.13 7.50
C MET A 1 -1.19 20.23 7.53
N PHE A 2 -0.56 20.66 6.44
CA PHE A 2 0.89 20.83 6.39
C PHE A 2 1.23 22.03 7.30
N MET A 3 1.97 21.81 8.39
CA MET A 3 2.22 22.86 9.41
C MET A 3 3.38 23.80 9.04
N LYS A 4 4.12 23.46 7.98
CA LYS A 4 5.28 24.23 7.49
C LYS A 4 4.86 25.08 6.29
N THR A 5 5.41 26.28 6.21
CA THR A 5 5.06 27.31 5.22
C THR A 5 6.33 28.04 4.80
N GLU A 6 6.19 29.02 3.92
CA GLU A 6 7.28 29.90 3.49
C GLU A 6 7.85 30.74 4.66
N GLU A 7 6.99 31.15 5.61
CA GLU A 7 7.39 31.89 6.82
C GLU A 7 7.94 30.98 7.94
N ASN A 8 7.66 29.68 7.84
CA ASN A 8 8.12 28.65 8.78
C ASN A 8 8.59 27.43 7.98
N PRO A 9 9.77 27.51 7.34
CA PRO A 9 10.25 26.46 6.45
C PRO A 9 10.66 25.20 7.22
N ILE A 10 10.86 24.12 6.46
CA ILE A 10 11.44 22.87 6.95
C ILE A 10 12.90 23.14 7.31
N GLU A 11 13.25 22.94 8.57
CA GLU A 11 14.61 23.09 9.09
C GLU A 11 15.41 21.84 8.76
N ALA A 12 15.91 21.75 7.52
CA ALA A 12 16.75 20.66 7.06
C ALA A 12 17.67 21.09 5.90
N ASP A 13 18.89 20.55 5.88
CA ASP A 13 19.83 20.74 4.76
C ASP A 13 19.44 19.89 3.55
N VAL A 14 18.82 18.73 3.80
CA VAL A 14 18.38 17.78 2.77
C VAL A 14 16.98 17.28 3.12
N VAL A 15 16.07 17.33 2.15
CA VAL A 15 14.73 16.77 2.22
C VAL A 15 14.62 15.67 1.17
N ILE A 16 14.27 14.46 1.62
CA ILE A 16 14.04 13.31 0.75
C ILE A 16 12.56 12.95 0.83
N ILE A 17 11.90 12.92 -0.32
CA ILE A 17 10.51 12.49 -0.42
C ILE A 17 10.48 11.19 -1.22
N ASP A 18 10.03 10.13 -0.57
CA ASP A 18 9.76 8.84 -1.19
C ASP A 18 8.30 8.77 -1.68
N GLU A 19 8.01 7.82 -2.58
CA GLU A 19 6.68 7.60 -3.16
C GLU A 19 6.07 8.84 -3.84
N MET A 20 6.89 9.60 -4.56
CA MET A 20 6.48 10.84 -5.22
C MET A 20 5.41 10.67 -6.31
N SER A 21 5.20 9.46 -6.80
CA SER A 21 4.10 9.07 -7.69
C SER A 21 2.72 9.38 -7.10
N MET A 22 2.59 9.37 -5.77
CA MET A 22 1.33 9.61 -5.06
C MET A 22 1.09 11.08 -4.71
N VAL A 23 2.05 11.98 -4.96
CA VAL A 23 1.97 13.40 -4.57
C VAL A 23 1.25 14.21 -5.65
N ASP A 24 0.15 14.86 -5.26
CA ASP A 24 -0.60 15.75 -6.13
C ASP A 24 -0.01 17.17 -6.21
N ILE A 25 -0.53 17.97 -7.15
CA ILE A 25 -0.01 19.32 -7.41
C ILE A 25 -0.16 20.28 -6.21
N ILE A 26 -1.21 20.11 -5.40
CA ILE A 26 -1.49 20.98 -4.26
C ILE A 26 -0.49 20.70 -3.14
N LEU A 27 -0.26 19.42 -2.85
CA LEU A 27 0.72 19.00 -1.87
C LEU A 27 2.14 19.37 -2.29
N MET A 28 2.49 19.19 -3.57
CA MET A 28 3.77 19.64 -4.10
C MET A 28 3.96 21.15 -3.94
N TYR A 29 2.94 21.95 -4.29
CA TYR A 29 2.99 23.41 -4.12
C TYR A 29 3.31 23.83 -2.68
N HIS A 30 2.60 23.23 -1.70
CA HIS A 30 2.84 23.52 -0.29
C HIS A 30 4.20 23.01 0.20
N LEU A 31 4.64 21.85 -0.28
CA LEU A 31 5.97 21.31 0.01
C LEU A 31 7.06 22.27 -0.47
N LEU A 32 7.00 22.71 -1.73
CA LEU A 32 8.01 23.59 -2.31
C LEU A 32 8.06 24.95 -1.59
N LYS A 33 6.90 25.50 -1.20
CA LYS A 33 6.85 26.71 -0.37
C LYS A 33 7.52 26.55 0.99
N ALA A 34 7.50 25.34 1.55
CA ALA A 34 8.08 25.05 2.84
C ALA A 34 9.58 24.70 2.77
N ILE A 35 10.19 24.66 1.58
CA ILE A 35 11.61 24.36 1.42
C ILE A 35 12.40 25.67 1.42
N ALA A 36 13.36 25.78 2.33
CA ALA A 36 14.24 26.94 2.42
C ALA A 36 15.23 27.00 1.24
N CYS A 37 15.62 28.22 0.85
CA CYS A 37 16.70 28.42 -0.11
C CYS A 37 18.00 27.75 0.39
N GLY A 38 18.64 26.95 -0.47
CA GLY A 38 19.85 26.21 -0.13
C GLY A 38 19.62 24.77 0.32
N THR A 39 18.38 24.39 0.69
CA THR A 39 18.02 23.01 1.00
C THR A 39 18.04 22.15 -0.25
N ARG A 40 18.65 20.95 -0.18
CA ARG A 40 18.64 19.97 -1.25
C ARG A 40 17.36 19.14 -1.20
N LEU A 41 16.55 19.19 -2.26
CA LEU A 41 15.37 18.34 -2.42
C LEU A 41 15.69 17.12 -3.28
N ILE A 42 15.42 15.91 -2.77
CA ILE A 42 15.55 14.65 -3.50
C ILE A 42 14.17 14.01 -3.60
N LEU A 43 13.75 13.71 -4.83
CA LEU A 43 12.46 13.12 -5.14
C LEU A 43 12.66 11.69 -5.62
N VAL A 44 12.00 10.74 -4.95
CA VAL A 44 12.07 9.32 -5.26
C VAL A 44 10.65 8.81 -5.48
N GLY A 45 10.43 8.05 -6.55
CA GLY A 45 9.13 7.48 -6.87
C GLY A 45 9.16 6.62 -8.13
N ASP A 46 8.10 5.84 -8.33
CA ASP A 46 7.92 5.00 -9.51
C ASP A 46 6.95 5.65 -10.50
N VAL A 47 7.42 5.89 -11.72
CA VAL A 47 6.66 6.54 -12.79
C VAL A 47 5.56 5.63 -13.35
N ASP A 48 5.73 4.31 -13.21
CA ASP A 48 4.80 3.31 -13.73
C ASP A 48 3.73 2.89 -12.70
N GLN A 49 3.80 3.44 -11.48
CA GLN A 49 2.77 3.23 -10.44
C GLN A 49 1.50 4.04 -10.75
N LEU A 50 0.41 3.73 -10.05
CA LEU A 50 -0.82 4.52 -10.11
C LEU A 50 -0.54 6.00 -9.78
N PRO A 51 -1.09 6.95 -10.54
CA PRO A 51 -0.91 8.36 -10.27
C PRO A 51 -1.60 8.77 -8.96
N SER A 52 -1.25 9.95 -8.45
CA SER A 52 -1.91 10.55 -7.29
C SER A 52 -3.44 10.57 -7.44
N VAL A 53 -4.16 10.40 -6.33
CA VAL A 53 -5.62 10.51 -6.30
C VAL A 53 -6.07 11.96 -6.57
N GLY A 54 -5.25 12.94 -6.17
CA GLY A 54 -5.45 14.35 -6.46
C GLY A 54 -5.05 14.74 -7.89
N PRO A 55 -5.32 15.99 -8.30
CA PRO A 55 -5.04 16.44 -9.64
C PRO A 55 -3.54 16.60 -9.91
N GLY A 56 -3.15 16.35 -11.17
CA GLY A 56 -1.80 16.53 -11.69
C GLY A 56 -1.00 15.22 -11.75
N ASN A 57 0.05 15.21 -12.59
CA ASN A 57 1.01 14.10 -12.66
C ASN A 57 2.43 14.63 -12.45
N VAL A 58 2.66 15.11 -11.23
CA VAL A 58 3.81 15.96 -10.90
C VAL A 58 5.15 15.27 -11.20
N LEU A 59 5.31 14.02 -10.77
CA LEU A 59 6.55 13.27 -10.98
C LEU A 59 6.85 13.10 -12.47
N MET A 60 5.86 12.68 -13.27
CA MET A 60 6.02 12.51 -14.71
C MET A 60 6.33 13.84 -15.40
N ASP A 61 5.65 14.92 -15.03
CA ASP A 61 5.84 16.23 -15.66
C ASP A 61 7.22 16.81 -15.33
N ILE A 62 7.72 16.61 -14.10
CA ILE A 62 9.10 16.96 -13.71
C ILE A 62 10.10 16.21 -14.58
N ILE A 63 9.93 14.89 -14.74
CA ILE A 63 10.85 14.06 -15.53
C ILE A 63 10.83 14.47 -17.00
N LYS A 64 9.64 14.69 -17.57
CA LYS A 64 9.45 15.14 -18.96
C LYS A 64 9.97 16.54 -19.23
N SER A 65 10.05 17.40 -18.21
CA SER A 65 10.56 18.76 -18.39
C SER A 65 12.04 18.78 -18.76
N GLU A 66 12.80 17.73 -18.39
CA GLU A 66 14.26 17.65 -18.54
C GLU A 66 15.04 18.78 -17.83
N MET A 67 14.34 19.65 -17.07
CA MET A 67 14.93 20.79 -16.36
C MET A 67 15.60 20.38 -15.05
N ILE A 68 15.18 19.24 -14.49
CA ILE A 68 15.65 18.75 -13.19
C ILE A 68 16.48 17.49 -13.42
N LYS A 69 17.66 17.44 -12.77
CA LYS A 69 18.55 16.28 -12.84
C LYS A 69 17.81 15.02 -12.38
N THR A 70 17.56 14.13 -13.32
CA THR A 70 16.80 12.90 -13.11
C THR A 70 17.70 11.70 -13.35
N VAL A 71 17.62 10.72 -12.47
CA VAL A 71 18.30 9.42 -12.63
C VAL A 71 17.24 8.34 -12.64
N LYS A 72 17.12 7.59 -13.74
CA LYS A 72 16.23 6.43 -13.84
C LYS A 72 17.03 5.17 -13.53
N LEU A 73 16.61 4.44 -12.50
CA LEU A 73 17.18 3.14 -12.17
C LEU A 73 16.52 2.07 -13.06
N SER A 74 17.32 1.36 -13.86
CA SER A 74 16.84 0.32 -14.78
C SER A 74 17.16 -1.11 -14.34
N GLU A 75 18.07 -1.27 -13.38
CA GLU A 75 18.48 -2.57 -12.86
C GLU A 75 17.71 -2.95 -11.61
N ILE A 76 17.23 -4.20 -11.56
CA ILE A 76 16.47 -4.73 -10.45
C ILE A 76 17.35 -5.69 -9.66
N PHE A 77 17.74 -5.28 -8.46
CA PHE A 77 18.55 -6.10 -7.57
C PHE A 77 17.72 -7.00 -6.64
N ARG A 78 16.40 -6.85 -6.62
CA ARG A 78 15.49 -7.62 -5.76
C ARG A 78 15.27 -9.03 -6.35
N GLN A 79 16.06 -10.02 -5.93
CA GLN A 79 15.87 -11.46 -6.24
C GLN A 79 15.53 -11.77 -7.73
N ALA A 80 15.99 -10.93 -8.67
CA ALA A 80 15.24 -10.59 -9.88
C ALA A 80 15.34 -11.56 -11.07
N GLY A 81 16.11 -12.63 -10.96
CA GLY A 81 16.22 -13.60 -12.06
C GLY A 81 14.98 -14.48 -12.24
N GLU A 82 14.24 -14.74 -11.15
CA GLU A 82 13.32 -15.90 -11.11
C GLU A 82 11.85 -15.57 -10.81
N SER A 83 11.55 -14.44 -10.16
CA SER A 83 10.17 -14.09 -9.79
C SER A 83 9.31 -13.71 -11.00
N MET A 84 8.21 -14.42 -11.20
CA MET A 84 7.23 -14.11 -12.25
C MET A 84 6.43 -12.85 -11.95
N ILE A 85 6.32 -12.44 -10.69
CA ILE A 85 5.64 -11.21 -10.32
C ILE A 85 6.34 -10.01 -10.98
N VAL A 86 7.68 -9.95 -10.88
CA VAL A 86 8.49 -8.86 -11.46
C VAL A 86 8.43 -8.92 -12.99
N VAL A 87 8.63 -10.11 -13.57
CA VAL A 87 8.58 -10.30 -15.02
C VAL A 87 7.23 -9.86 -15.60
N ASN A 88 6.12 -10.29 -14.97
CA ASN A 88 4.78 -9.94 -15.42
C ASN A 88 4.45 -8.46 -15.24
N ALA A 89 4.93 -7.80 -14.19
CA ALA A 89 4.76 -6.36 -14.02
C ALA A 89 5.34 -5.58 -15.21
N HIS A 90 6.56 -5.92 -15.65
CA HIS A 90 7.15 -5.29 -16.83
C HIS A 90 6.41 -5.58 -18.12
N ARG A 91 5.90 -6.81 -18.30
CA ARG A 91 5.09 -7.16 -19.47
C ARG A 91 3.85 -6.28 -19.54
N ILE A 92 3.13 -6.14 -18.42
CA ILE A 92 1.95 -5.28 -18.32
C ILE A 92 2.30 -3.82 -18.67
N ASN A 93 3.41 -3.27 -18.13
CA ASN A 93 3.84 -1.90 -18.45
C ASN A 93 4.18 -1.70 -19.94
N ARG A 94 4.64 -2.76 -20.63
CA ARG A 94 4.89 -2.75 -22.08
C ARG A 94 3.66 -3.08 -22.94
N GLY A 95 2.51 -3.33 -22.33
CA GLY A 95 1.30 -3.78 -23.03
C GLY A 95 1.37 -5.23 -23.53
N GLU A 96 2.32 -6.02 -23.03
CA GLU A 96 2.45 -7.45 -23.29
C GLU A 96 1.58 -8.26 -22.31
N PHE A 97 1.03 -9.39 -22.78
CA PHE A 97 0.26 -10.28 -21.92
C PHE A 97 1.16 -10.99 -20.88
N PRO A 98 0.77 -11.10 -19.60
CA PRO A 98 1.56 -11.79 -18.59
C PRO A 98 1.66 -13.31 -18.87
N VAL A 99 2.77 -13.93 -18.47
CA VAL A 99 2.89 -15.39 -18.45
C VAL A 99 2.14 -15.91 -17.22
N LEU A 100 1.21 -16.84 -17.43
CA LEU A 100 0.32 -17.33 -16.40
C LEU A 100 0.68 -18.78 -16.00
N ASN A 101 0.60 -19.09 -14.70
CA ASN A 101 0.63 -20.45 -14.16
C ASN A 101 1.87 -21.28 -14.53
N ASP A 102 3.04 -20.65 -14.50
CA ASP A 102 4.31 -21.38 -14.52
C ASP A 102 4.44 -22.19 -13.22
N ARG A 103 4.59 -23.52 -13.34
CA ARG A 103 4.39 -24.47 -12.23
C ARG A 103 5.39 -24.29 -11.08
N GLU A 104 6.55 -23.74 -11.38
CA GLU A 104 7.66 -23.63 -10.42
C GLU A 104 7.82 -22.21 -9.86
N LYS A 105 6.90 -21.30 -10.18
CA LYS A 105 7.07 -19.87 -9.90
C LYS A 105 5.94 -19.28 -9.06
N ASP A 106 6.17 -18.05 -8.61
CA ASP A 106 5.43 -17.33 -7.57
C ASP A 106 4.18 -16.57 -8.07
N PHE A 107 3.76 -16.77 -9.32
CA PHE A 107 2.60 -16.08 -9.92
C PHE A 107 1.55 -17.06 -10.44
N PHE A 108 0.35 -16.98 -9.87
CA PHE A 108 -0.78 -17.84 -10.23
C PHE A 108 -1.97 -17.03 -10.71
N PHE A 109 -2.63 -17.52 -11.75
CA PHE A 109 -3.83 -16.92 -12.32
C PHE A 109 -4.97 -17.95 -12.36
N VAL A 110 -6.00 -17.70 -11.55
CA VAL A 110 -7.13 -18.62 -11.36
C VAL A 110 -8.40 -17.96 -11.90
N THR A 111 -8.92 -18.47 -13.02
CA THR A 111 -10.14 -17.94 -13.65
C THR A 111 -11.41 -18.44 -12.96
N ARG A 112 -12.40 -17.56 -12.83
CA ARG A 112 -13.74 -17.86 -12.30
C ARG A 112 -14.79 -17.10 -13.09
N ASN A 113 -15.95 -17.73 -13.29
CA ASN A 113 -17.03 -17.20 -14.11
C ASN A 113 -18.12 -16.49 -13.29
N SER A 114 -18.02 -16.50 -11.95
CA SER A 114 -18.97 -15.81 -11.07
C SER A 114 -18.27 -15.16 -9.88
N GLN A 115 -18.83 -14.07 -9.36
CA GLN A 115 -18.29 -13.40 -8.17
C GLN A 115 -18.37 -14.28 -6.92
N ILE A 116 -19.35 -15.19 -6.86
CA ILE A 116 -19.51 -16.14 -5.75
C ILE A 116 -18.34 -17.14 -5.75
N ASP A 117 -17.95 -17.62 -6.93
CA ASP A 117 -16.83 -18.57 -7.02
C ASP A 117 -15.49 -17.88 -6.77
N ILE A 118 -15.34 -16.60 -7.16
CA ILE A 118 -14.18 -15.78 -6.77
C ILE A 118 -14.07 -15.71 -5.26
N LEU A 119 -15.15 -15.31 -4.58
CA LEU A 119 -15.19 -15.20 -3.11
C LEU A 119 -14.80 -16.51 -2.43
N LYS A 120 -15.43 -17.63 -2.82
CA LYS A 120 -15.12 -18.97 -2.29
C LYS A 120 -13.65 -19.33 -2.51
N THR A 121 -13.11 -19.04 -3.68
CA THR A 121 -11.71 -19.32 -4.03
C THR A 121 -10.74 -18.47 -3.20
N VAL A 122 -11.03 -17.18 -2.99
CA VAL A 122 -10.20 -16.29 -2.18
C VAL A 122 -10.17 -16.75 -0.71
N VAL A 123 -11.34 -17.09 -0.15
CA VAL A 123 -11.42 -17.64 1.21
C VAL A 123 -10.63 -18.94 1.32
N ASP A 124 -10.83 -19.88 0.37
CA ASP A 124 -10.09 -21.15 0.29
C ASP A 124 -8.57 -20.97 0.21
N LEU A 125 -8.10 -19.99 -0.57
CA LEU A 125 -6.68 -19.65 -0.68
C LEU A 125 -6.12 -19.14 0.64
N CYS A 126 -6.87 -18.30 1.36
CA CYS A 126 -6.42 -17.68 2.62
C CYS A 126 -6.36 -18.65 3.78
N ILE A 127 -7.23 -19.66 3.83
CA ILE A 127 -7.38 -20.52 5.00
C ILE A 127 -6.70 -21.88 4.86
N ARG A 128 -6.50 -22.35 3.62
CA ARG A 128 -6.00 -23.69 3.32
C ARG A 128 -4.82 -23.62 2.38
N ARG A 129 -5.05 -23.31 1.10
CA ARG A 129 -4.00 -23.54 0.07
C ARG A 129 -2.68 -22.83 0.35
N ILE A 130 -2.70 -21.53 0.66
CA ILE A 130 -1.47 -20.76 0.89
C ILE A 130 -0.83 -21.14 2.23
N PRO A 131 -1.55 -21.20 3.35
CA PRO A 131 -0.99 -21.67 4.62
C PRO A 131 -0.43 -23.09 4.55
N ASP A 132 -1.15 -24.02 3.94
CA ASP A 132 -0.75 -25.43 3.86
C ASP A 132 0.48 -25.64 2.96
N THR A 133 0.60 -24.85 1.88
CA THR A 133 1.71 -24.97 0.91
C THR A 133 2.97 -24.23 1.37
N TYR A 134 2.82 -23.06 1.99
CA TYR A 134 3.93 -22.15 2.28
C TYR A 134 4.15 -21.86 3.77
N GLY A 135 3.25 -22.30 4.66
CA GLY A 135 3.38 -22.09 6.11
C GLY A 135 3.13 -20.65 6.57
N TYR A 136 2.45 -19.83 5.77
CA TYR A 136 2.19 -18.43 6.12
C TYR A 136 1.01 -18.27 7.07
N ASP A 137 1.14 -17.37 8.05
CA ASP A 137 0.05 -16.94 8.92
C ASP A 137 -0.94 -16.05 8.12
N PRO A 138 -2.20 -16.48 7.93
CA PRO A 138 -3.20 -15.71 7.18
C PRO A 138 -3.46 -14.31 7.74
N MET A 139 -3.33 -14.13 9.06
CA MET A 139 -3.63 -12.87 9.72
C MET A 139 -2.45 -11.91 9.71
N LYS A 140 -1.22 -12.37 9.50
CA LYS A 140 -0.03 -11.51 9.58
C LYS A 140 0.73 -11.36 8.27
N GLN A 141 0.69 -12.36 7.41
CA GLN A 141 1.57 -12.47 6.25
C GLN A 141 0.81 -12.46 4.92
N MET A 142 -0.52 -12.39 4.97
CA MET A 142 -1.36 -12.39 3.78
C MET A 142 -2.16 -11.09 3.65
N GLN A 143 -2.29 -10.61 2.42
CA GLN A 143 -3.11 -9.44 2.09
C GLN A 143 -3.96 -9.76 0.87
N VAL A 144 -5.28 -9.53 1.00
CA VAL A 144 -6.22 -9.61 -0.13
C VAL A 144 -6.43 -8.20 -0.67
N LEU A 145 -6.31 -8.04 -1.99
CA LEU A 145 -6.58 -6.81 -2.71
C LEU A 145 -7.72 -7.05 -3.70
N THR A 146 -8.64 -6.08 -3.81
CA THR A 146 -9.75 -6.12 -4.76
C THR A 146 -9.99 -4.72 -5.32
N PRO A 147 -10.30 -4.57 -6.63
CA PRO A 147 -10.61 -3.27 -7.21
C PRO A 147 -12.02 -2.76 -6.82
N MET A 148 -12.87 -3.62 -6.22
CA MET A 148 -14.26 -3.30 -5.93
C MET A 148 -14.49 -2.98 -4.45
N ARG A 149 -15.20 -1.89 -4.12
CA ARG A 149 -15.60 -1.59 -2.73
C ARG A 149 -16.83 -2.37 -2.26
N LYS A 150 -17.82 -2.56 -3.15
CA LYS A 150 -19.11 -3.22 -2.89
C LYS A 150 -19.29 -4.43 -3.82
N GLY A 151 -20.30 -5.24 -3.55
CA GLY A 151 -20.59 -6.49 -4.29
C GLY A 151 -19.97 -7.71 -3.62
N THR A 152 -20.24 -8.89 -4.19
CA THR A 152 -19.86 -10.18 -3.61
C THR A 152 -18.34 -10.36 -3.49
N ALA A 153 -17.58 -9.87 -4.46
CA ALA A 153 -16.10 -9.85 -4.44
C ALA A 153 -15.51 -8.49 -4.02
N GLY A 154 -16.32 -7.62 -3.40
CA GLY A 154 -15.87 -6.31 -2.93
C GLY A 154 -15.34 -6.33 -1.50
N VAL A 155 -14.58 -5.30 -1.13
CA VAL A 155 -13.94 -5.15 0.20
C VAL A 155 -14.90 -5.43 1.35
N ALA A 156 -16.10 -4.84 1.33
CA ALA A 156 -17.06 -4.98 2.43
C ALA A 156 -17.47 -6.44 2.67
N ASN A 157 -17.79 -7.18 1.61
CA ASN A 157 -18.23 -8.57 1.71
C ASN A 157 -17.04 -9.51 2.01
N LEU A 158 -15.89 -9.28 1.36
CA LEU A 158 -14.67 -10.06 1.61
C LEU A 158 -14.23 -9.96 3.07
N ASN A 159 -14.27 -8.78 3.67
CA ASN A 159 -13.90 -8.62 5.08
C ASN A 159 -14.82 -9.42 6.01
N ILE A 160 -16.14 -9.45 5.74
CA ILE A 160 -17.11 -10.22 6.52
C ILE A 160 -16.83 -11.73 6.40
N GLU A 161 -16.70 -12.23 5.17
CA GLU A 161 -16.49 -13.66 4.94
C GLU A 161 -15.13 -14.14 5.44
N LEU A 162 -14.07 -13.34 5.27
CA LEU A 162 -12.75 -13.65 5.82
C LEU A 162 -12.76 -13.60 7.36
N GLN A 163 -13.42 -12.62 7.98
CA GLN A 163 -13.54 -12.57 9.44
C GLN A 163 -14.23 -13.81 9.99
N LYS A 164 -15.31 -14.30 9.36
CA LYS A 164 -16.03 -15.51 9.80
C LYS A 164 -15.12 -16.73 9.92
N VAL A 165 -14.12 -16.86 9.04
CA VAL A 165 -13.26 -18.04 9.00
C VAL A 165 -11.92 -17.82 9.72
N LEU A 166 -11.33 -16.62 9.60
CA LEU A 166 -10.03 -16.30 10.21
C LEU A 166 -10.14 -15.88 11.68
N ASN A 167 -11.25 -15.26 12.08
CA ASN A 167 -11.51 -14.85 13.44
C ASN A 167 -12.97 -15.16 13.83
N PRO A 168 -13.38 -16.45 13.93
CA PRO A 168 -14.76 -16.84 14.17
C PRO A 168 -15.32 -16.31 15.50
N GLU A 169 -16.65 -16.31 15.61
CA GLU A 169 -17.34 -15.89 16.84
C GLU A 169 -17.04 -16.85 18.00
N ASP A 170 -16.66 -16.28 19.13
CA ASP A 170 -16.37 -17.00 20.36
C ASP A 170 -16.95 -16.18 21.53
N ARG A 171 -17.69 -16.85 22.43
CA ARG A 171 -18.28 -16.24 23.63
C ARG A 171 -17.23 -15.62 24.56
N LYS A 172 -15.97 -16.04 24.46
CA LYS A 172 -14.86 -15.54 25.26
C LYS A 172 -14.26 -14.24 24.72
N LYS A 173 -14.56 -13.86 23.47
CA LYS A 173 -14.02 -12.65 22.84
C LYS A 173 -14.99 -11.49 22.98
N ASN A 174 -14.46 -10.32 23.30
CA ASN A 174 -15.28 -9.12 23.24
C ASN A 174 -15.61 -8.80 21.76
N GLN A 175 -16.87 -8.44 21.53
CA GLN A 175 -17.33 -7.97 20.23
C GLN A 175 -18.13 -6.68 20.36
N LYS A 176 -17.97 -5.81 19.36
CA LYS A 176 -18.64 -4.52 19.29
C LYS A 176 -19.25 -4.32 17.92
N VAL A 177 -20.57 -4.14 17.89
CA VAL A 177 -21.28 -3.73 16.68
C VAL A 177 -21.10 -2.23 16.51
N PHE A 178 -20.62 -1.82 15.35
CA PHE A 178 -20.50 -0.42 14.97
C PHE A 178 -20.96 -0.20 13.54
N ARG A 179 -22.08 0.51 13.38
CA ARG A 179 -22.78 0.67 12.10
C ARG A 179 -23.10 -0.70 11.49
N ASN A 180 -22.55 -0.99 10.31
CA ASN A 180 -22.80 -2.24 9.57
C ASN A 180 -21.68 -3.28 9.77
N TYR A 181 -20.78 -3.05 10.72
CA TYR A 181 -19.64 -3.91 10.98
C TYR A 181 -19.68 -4.45 12.40
N VAL A 182 -19.27 -5.70 12.55
CA VAL A 182 -18.98 -6.31 13.84
C VAL A 182 -17.47 -6.35 13.98
N PHE A 183 -16.95 -5.69 15.00
CA PHE A 183 -15.53 -5.78 15.35
C PHE A 183 -15.37 -6.79 16.48
N ARG A 184 -14.36 -7.65 16.37
CA ARG A 184 -14.02 -8.70 17.32
C ARG A 184 -12.56 -8.56 17.72
N GLU A 185 -12.25 -8.88 18.97
CA GLU A 185 -10.86 -8.99 19.40
C GLU A 185 -10.05 -9.91 18.48
N GLY A 186 -8.87 -9.44 18.05
CA GLY A 186 -8.03 -10.10 17.07
C GLY A 186 -8.24 -9.67 15.62
N ASP A 187 -9.26 -8.85 15.32
CA ASP A 187 -9.45 -8.32 13.97
C ASP A 187 -8.33 -7.36 13.55
N ARG A 188 -7.96 -7.45 12.27
CA ARG A 188 -7.12 -6.45 11.63
C ARG A 188 -7.99 -5.25 11.28
N VAL A 189 -7.62 -4.10 11.82
CA VAL A 189 -8.28 -2.83 11.53
C VAL A 189 -7.32 -1.92 10.79
N MET A 190 -7.86 -1.09 9.90
CA MET A 190 -7.13 -0.06 9.20
C MET A 190 -7.80 1.28 9.47
N GLN A 191 -6.99 2.29 9.77
CA GLN A 191 -7.47 3.64 9.97
C GLN A 191 -7.75 4.30 8.62
N ILE A 192 -9.01 4.71 8.41
CA ILE A 192 -9.46 5.29 7.13
C ILE A 192 -9.27 6.82 7.05
N LYS A 193 -8.91 7.46 8.15
CA LYS A 193 -8.69 8.91 8.27
C LYS A 193 -7.65 9.20 9.33
N ASN A 194 -6.71 10.10 9.04
CA ASN A 194 -5.72 10.55 10.02
C ASN A 194 -6.41 11.11 11.27
N ASN A 195 -5.92 10.71 12.44
CA ASN A 195 -6.40 11.18 13.74
C ASN A 195 -5.26 11.95 14.40
N TYR A 196 -5.34 13.27 14.37
CA TYR A 196 -4.31 14.17 14.88
C TYR A 196 -4.34 14.35 16.41
N ASN A 197 -5.32 13.74 17.09
CA ASN A 197 -5.46 13.80 18.55
C ASN A 197 -4.85 12.58 19.26
N LEU A 198 -4.46 11.54 18.51
CA LEU A 198 -3.74 10.40 19.08
C LEU A 198 -2.32 10.86 19.43
N LYS A 199 -1.96 10.73 20.70
CA LYS A 199 -0.57 10.91 21.15
C LYS A 199 0.23 9.70 20.67
N TRP A 200 1.36 9.95 20.02
CA TRP A 200 2.26 8.89 19.55
C TRP A 200 3.09 8.39 20.72
N GLU A 201 3.24 7.07 20.85
CA GLU A 201 4.15 6.44 21.80
C GLU A 201 5.23 5.67 21.03
N LYS A 202 6.50 5.98 21.30
CA LYS A 202 7.63 5.23 20.77
C LYS A 202 7.72 3.89 21.49
N ILE A 203 7.55 2.80 20.74
CA ILE A 203 7.83 1.46 21.23
C ILE A 203 9.35 1.26 21.09
N ASN A 204 10.08 1.40 22.22
CA ASN A 204 11.51 1.13 22.42
C ASN A 204 12.53 2.25 22.12
N ASP A 205 12.50 3.35 22.90
CA ASP A 205 13.69 4.18 23.13
C ASP A 205 13.66 4.76 24.56
N PRO A 206 14.62 4.43 25.45
CA PRO A 206 14.71 5.01 26.80
C PRO A 206 15.05 6.51 26.78
N THR A 207 15.42 7.05 25.63
CA THR A 207 15.83 8.44 25.48
C THR A 207 14.98 9.15 24.42
N ARG A 208 14.07 9.99 24.90
CA ARG A 208 13.28 10.94 24.11
C ARG A 208 14.11 11.60 23.00
N ARG A 209 13.65 11.45 21.76
CA ARG A 209 13.60 12.48 20.70
C ARG A 209 12.67 12.00 19.61
N ASP A 210 11.74 12.84 19.19
CA ASP A 210 10.63 12.52 18.31
C ASP A 210 11.07 11.91 16.96
N GLY A 211 10.32 10.91 16.48
CA GLY A 211 10.59 10.21 15.23
C GLY A 211 9.49 9.21 14.87
N CYS A 212 9.08 9.25 13.60
CA CYS A 212 7.87 8.71 12.97
C CYS A 212 7.86 7.18 12.78
N VAL A 213 6.71 6.53 13.03
CA VAL A 213 6.26 5.31 12.32
C VAL A 213 4.73 5.25 12.32
N GLN A 214 4.09 5.18 11.17
CA GLN A 214 2.66 4.86 11.01
C GLN A 214 2.54 3.42 10.47
N ARG A 215 1.74 2.56 11.11
CA ARG A 215 1.27 1.27 10.57
C ARG A 215 -0.13 1.45 10.01
#